data_AF-A0A292R2T9-F1
#
_entry.id   AF-A0A292R2T9-F1
#
_cell.length_a   1.000
_cell.length_b   1.000
_cell.length_c   1.000
_cell.angle_alpha   90.00
_cell.angle_beta   90.00
_cell.angle_gamma   90.00
#
_symmetry.space_group_name_H-M   'P 1'
#
loop_
_entity.id
_entity.type
_entity.pdbx_description
1 polymer ?
#
loop_
_entity_poly.entity_id
_entity_poly.type
_entity_poly.pdbx_seq_one_letter_code
_entity_poly.pdbx_strand_id
1 'polypeptide(L)'
;MQNKKKKILLDLDGVLNTYSGNFDAKFIPPIKEGAIEFLQELSKSYEIKLFTVRNIEITKKWVIENNIQTFISGITNTKEPAWLIADDRCVCFNGCYDKLLSDINEFKVWYKG
;
A
#
# COMPACT_ATOMS: atom_id res chain seq x y z
N MET A 1 26.03 -3.05 -14.78
CA MET A 1 25.31 -3.31 -13.51
C MET A 1 23.86 -2.91 -13.74
N GLN A 2 22.87 -3.80 -13.56
CA GLN A 2 21.48 -3.37 -13.60
C GLN A 2 21.25 -2.40 -12.43
N ASN A 3 20.73 -1.20 -12.69
CA ASN A 3 20.32 -0.30 -11.62
C ASN A 3 19.22 -1.01 -10.81
N LYS A 4 19.47 -1.22 -9.53
CA LYS A 4 18.49 -1.81 -8.62
C LYS A 4 17.26 -0.90 -8.57
N LYS A 5 16.08 -1.47 -8.80
CA LYS A 5 14.81 -0.72 -8.71
C LYS A 5 14.66 -0.15 -7.29
N LYS A 6 14.08 1.05 -7.19
CA LYS A 6 13.75 1.66 -5.89
C LYS A 6 12.61 0.87 -5.25
N LYS A 7 12.73 0.53 -3.96
CA LYS A 7 11.70 -0.20 -3.22
C LYS A 7 10.58 0.74 -2.76
N ILE A 8 9.33 0.35 -2.98
CA ILE A 8 8.13 1.01 -2.47
C ILE A 8 7.46 0.06 -1.47
N LEU A 9 7.17 0.55 -0.26
CA LEU A 9 6.25 -0.11 0.65
C LEU A 9 4.84 0.41 0.34
N LEU A 10 3.98 -0.47 -0.14
CA LEU A 10 2.64 -0.13 -0.61
C LEU A 10 1.60 -0.75 0.32
N ASP A 11 0.75 0.08 0.92
CA ASP A 11 -0.35 -0.41 1.75
C ASP A 11 -1.38 -1.22 0.93
N LEU A 12 -2.15 -2.04 1.63
CA LEU A 12 -3.17 -2.90 1.06
C LEU A 12 -4.58 -2.31 1.24
N ASP A 13 -4.99 -2.01 2.49
CA ASP A 13 -6.37 -1.70 2.83
C ASP A 13 -6.69 -0.22 2.61
N GLY A 14 -7.52 0.08 1.61
CA GLY A 14 -7.81 1.46 1.21
C GLY A 14 -6.91 1.96 0.10
N VAL A 15 -5.87 1.20 -0.27
CA VAL A 15 -5.02 1.46 -1.45
C VAL A 15 -5.34 0.52 -2.61
N LEU A 16 -5.21 -0.80 -2.41
CA LEU A 16 -5.39 -1.78 -3.48
C LEU A 16 -6.74 -2.49 -3.45
N ASN A 17 -7.45 -2.44 -2.32
CA ASN A 17 -8.75 -3.07 -2.16
C ASN A 17 -9.86 -2.04 -1.87
N THR A 18 -11.09 -2.50 -1.80
CA THR A 18 -12.29 -1.68 -1.55
C THR A 18 -12.58 -1.40 -0.06
N TYR A 19 -11.59 -1.57 0.82
CA TYR A 19 -11.75 -1.31 2.24
C TYR A 19 -12.20 0.13 2.52
N SER A 20 -13.20 0.27 3.40
CA SER A 20 -13.85 1.53 3.75
C SER A 20 -14.04 1.72 5.27
N GLY A 21 -13.24 1.04 6.10
CA GLY A 21 -13.20 1.25 7.56
C GLY A 21 -13.69 0.08 8.43
N ASN A 22 -14.43 -0.88 7.87
CA ASN A 22 -14.94 -2.04 8.60
C ASN A 22 -13.92 -3.18 8.56
N PHE A 23 -12.98 -3.18 9.50
CA PHE A 23 -11.91 -4.18 9.53
C PHE A 23 -12.44 -5.56 9.99
N ASP A 24 -12.23 -6.58 9.17
CA ASP A 24 -12.44 -7.99 9.52
C ASP A 24 -11.12 -8.75 9.34
N ALA A 25 -10.53 -9.25 10.43
CA ALA A 25 -9.25 -9.96 10.41
C ALA A 25 -9.21 -11.18 9.47
N LYS A 26 -10.36 -11.76 9.11
CA LYS A 26 -10.48 -12.97 8.27
C LYS A 26 -10.81 -12.68 6.82
N PHE A 27 -11.15 -11.43 6.49
CA PHE A 27 -11.60 -11.04 5.17
C PHE A 27 -10.84 -9.79 4.68
N ILE A 28 -10.22 -9.92 3.52
CA ILE A 28 -9.63 -8.80 2.78
C ILE A 28 -10.60 -8.45 1.65
N PRO A 29 -11.06 -7.19 1.56
CA PRO A 29 -12.00 -6.77 0.51
C PRO A 29 -11.49 -7.05 -0.91
N PRO A 30 -12.40 -7.10 -1.90
CA PRO A 30 -12.02 -7.27 -3.31
C PRO A 30 -11.02 -6.21 -3.78
N ILE A 31 -10.20 -6.56 -4.77
CA ILE A 31 -9.32 -5.61 -5.43
C ILE A 31 -10.12 -4.46 -6.04
N LYS A 32 -9.56 -3.26 -5.97
CA LYS A 32 -10.18 -2.05 -6.51
C LYS A 32 -9.98 -1.99 -8.03
N GLU A 33 -10.96 -1.44 -8.74
CA GLU A 33 -10.81 -1.12 -10.17
C GLU A 33 -9.57 -0.24 -10.41
N GLY A 34 -8.78 -0.58 -11.42
CA GLY A 34 -7.54 0.12 -11.76
C GLY A 34 -6.30 -0.30 -10.95
N ALA A 35 -6.45 -1.08 -9.87
CA ALA A 35 -5.32 -1.44 -9.01
C ALA A 35 -4.34 -2.40 -9.70
N ILE A 36 -4.82 -3.29 -10.58
CA ILE A 36 -3.97 -4.22 -11.33
C ILE A 36 -3.14 -3.46 -12.36
N GLU A 37 -3.76 -2.56 -13.13
CA GLU A 37 -3.11 -1.71 -14.12
C GLU A 37 -2.07 -0.79 -13.46
N PHE A 38 -2.42 -0.24 -12.29
CA PHE A 38 -1.51 0.54 -11.46
C PHE A 38 -0.27 -0.28 -11.04
N LEU A 39 -0.46 -1.49 -10.49
CA LEU A 39 0.65 -2.37 -10.11
C LEU A 39 1.51 -2.77 -11.31
N GLN A 40 0.88 -3.08 -12.44
CA GLN A 40 1.58 -3.42 -13.68
C GLN A 40 2.48 -2.27 -14.14
N GLU A 41 1.98 -1.02 -14.17
CA GLU A 41 2.77 0.14 -14.53
C GLU A 41 3.88 0.42 -13.51
N LEU A 42 3.55 0.41 -12.22
CA LEU A 42 4.50 0.68 -11.15
C LEU A 42 5.65 -0.35 -11.14
N SER A 43 5.35 -1.62 -11.41
CA SER A 43 6.34 -2.71 -11.40
C SER A 43 7.41 -2.57 -12.48
N LYS A 44 7.17 -1.78 -13.55
CA LYS A 44 8.18 -1.53 -14.61
C LYS A 44 9.41 -0.83 -14.05
N SER A 45 9.21 0.10 -13.12
CA SER A 45 10.27 0.98 -12.60
C SER A 45 10.64 0.74 -11.13
N TYR A 46 9.76 0.09 -10.36
CA TYR A 46 9.91 -0.04 -8.91
C TYR A 46 9.87 -1.51 -8.43
N GLU A 47 10.52 -1.78 -7.30
CA GLU A 47 10.35 -3.01 -6.53
C GLU A 47 9.21 -2.76 -5.54
N ILE A 48 8.05 -3.39 -5.74
CA ILE A 48 6.87 -3.17 -4.91
C ILE A 48 6.85 -4.22 -3.81
N LYS A 49 6.68 -3.83 -2.56
CA LYS A 49 6.44 -4.76 -1.45
C LYS A 49 5.16 -4.36 -0.72
N LEU A 50 4.23 -5.29 -0.59
CA LEU A 50 3.00 -5.02 0.17
C LEU A 50 3.36 -4.84 1.63
N PHE A 51 2.97 -3.72 2.21
CA PHE A 51 3.23 -3.36 3.59
C PHE A 51 1.90 -3.25 4.33
N THR A 52 1.57 -4.27 5.12
CA THR A 52 0.23 -4.38 5.70
C THR A 52 0.28 -4.94 7.10
N VAL A 53 -0.69 -4.55 7.92
CA VAL A 53 -0.96 -5.14 9.24
C VAL A 53 -1.73 -6.46 9.16
N ARG A 54 -2.22 -6.82 7.96
CA ARG A 54 -2.96 -8.07 7.74
C ARG A 54 -2.07 -9.28 8.02
N ASN A 55 -2.72 -10.39 8.35
CA ASN A 55 -2.04 -11.68 8.46
C ASN A 55 -1.39 -12.03 7.11
N ILE A 56 -0.11 -12.44 7.14
CA ILE A 56 0.69 -12.70 5.95
C ILE A 56 0.08 -13.82 5.09
N GLU A 57 -0.43 -14.91 5.69
CA GLU A 57 -0.97 -16.05 4.94
C GLU A 57 -2.29 -15.69 4.24
N ILE A 58 -3.18 -14.95 4.91
CA ILE A 58 -4.42 -14.46 4.29
C ILE A 58 -4.09 -13.49 3.14
N THR A 59 -3.08 -12.64 3.33
CA THR A 59 -2.63 -11.70 2.29
C THR A 59 -2.02 -12.43 1.08
N LYS A 60 -1.21 -13.47 1.30
CA LYS A 60 -0.66 -14.30 0.22
C LYS A 60 -1.78 -14.94 -0.61
N LYS A 61 -2.81 -15.48 0.05
CA LYS A 61 -3.98 -16.06 -0.62
C LYS A 61 -4.69 -15.01 -1.49
N TRP A 62 -4.97 -13.84 -0.92
CA TRP A 62 -5.59 -12.73 -1.65
C TRP A 62 -4.77 -12.28 -2.87
N VAL A 63 -3.44 -12.20 -2.74
CA VAL A 63 -2.52 -11.87 -3.85
C VAL A 63 -2.65 -12.86 -5.00
N ILE A 64 -2.70 -14.17 -4.70
CA ILE A 64 -2.82 -15.22 -5.71
C ILE A 64 -4.20 -15.18 -6.37
N GLU A 65 -5.27 -15.03 -5.58
CA GLU A 65 -6.65 -14.95 -6.08
C GLU A 65 -6.86 -13.78 -7.05
N ASN A 66 -6.12 -12.68 -6.88
CA ASN A 66 -6.17 -11.50 -7.73
C ASN A 66 -5.11 -11.50 -8.86
N ASN A 67 -4.29 -12.55 -9.00
CA ASN A 67 -3.25 -12.68 -10.02
C ASN A 67 -2.20 -11.55 -10.06
N ILE A 68 -1.85 -10.97 -8.89
CA ILE A 68 -0.89 -9.85 -8.81
C ILE A 68 0.50 -10.25 -8.28
N GLN A 69 0.75 -11.54 -8.05
CA GLN A 69 2.00 -12.07 -7.49
C GLN A 69 3.25 -11.73 -8.33
N THR A 70 3.08 -11.53 -9.64
CA THR A 70 4.17 -11.19 -10.56
C THR A 70 4.61 -9.72 -10.46
N PHE A 71 3.77 -8.84 -9.90
CA PHE A 71 4.06 -7.41 -9.78
C PHE A 71 4.72 -7.03 -8.46
N ILE A 72 4.66 -7.91 -7.45
CA ILE A 72 5.17 -7.65 -6.10
C ILE A 72 6.37 -8.54 -5.77
N SER A 73 7.27 -8.01 -4.96
CA SER A 73 8.47 -8.69 -4.44
C SER A 73 8.22 -9.47 -3.14
N GLY A 74 7.08 -9.21 -2.49
CA GLY A 74 6.66 -9.91 -1.28
C GLY A 74 5.69 -9.10 -0.42
N ILE A 75 5.48 -9.58 0.80
CA ILE A 75 4.60 -9.00 1.82
C ILE A 75 5.43 -8.80 3.08
N THR A 76 5.24 -7.69 3.79
CA THR A 76 5.89 -7.38 5.07
C THR A 76 4.93 -6.64 5.99
N ASN A 77 5.09 -6.82 7.29
CA ASN A 77 4.45 -6.05 8.36
C ASN A 77 5.48 -5.28 9.20
N THR A 78 6.72 -5.20 8.72
CA THR A 78 7.82 -4.49 9.38
C THR A 78 8.33 -3.37 8.50
N LYS A 79 8.82 -2.29 9.11
CA LYS A 79 9.36 -1.14 8.39
C LYS A 79 10.74 -1.49 7.83
N GLU A 80 10.76 -1.88 6.56
CA GLU A 80 12.00 -2.13 5.82
C GLU A 80 12.60 -0.84 5.24
N PRO A 81 13.92 -0.80 4.97
CA PRO A 81 14.51 0.25 4.14
C PRO A 81 13.83 0.28 2.77
N ALA A 82 13.25 1.43 2.44
CA ALA A 82 12.53 1.68 1.20
C ALA A 82 12.72 3.12 0.74
N TRP A 83 12.49 3.38 -0.54
CA TRP A 83 12.56 4.71 -1.12
C TRP A 83 11.35 5.58 -0.71
N LEU A 84 10.15 5.00 -0.67
CA LEU A 84 8.96 5.65 -0.12
C LEU A 84 7.95 4.63 0.43
N ILE A 85 6.97 5.16 1.16
CA ILE A 85 5.76 4.45 1.61
C ILE A 85 4.55 5.13 0.97
N ALA A 86 3.61 4.35 0.43
CA ALA A 86 2.34 4.83 -0.10
C ALA A 86 1.20 4.13 0.64
N ASP A 87 0.35 4.91 1.30
CA ASP A 87 -0.62 4.44 2.29
C ASP A 87 -1.79 5.44 2.37
N ASP A 88 -3.03 4.94 2.51
CA ASP A 88 -4.24 5.77 2.50
C ASP A 88 -4.38 6.63 3.77
N ARG A 89 -3.59 6.34 4.80
CA ARG A 89 -3.58 6.98 6.12
C ARG A 89 -2.26 7.67 6.45
N CYS A 90 -1.37 7.85 5.49
CA CYS A 90 -0.14 8.61 5.69
C CYS A 90 -0.33 10.12 5.45
N VAL A 91 0.30 10.92 6.32
CA VAL A 91 0.51 12.35 6.11
C VAL A 91 1.95 12.57 5.63
N CYS A 92 2.13 13.36 4.57
CA CYS A 92 3.45 13.64 4.02
C CYS A 92 4.17 14.71 4.86
N PHE A 93 5.33 14.36 5.44
CA PHE A 93 6.20 15.37 6.03
C PHE A 93 7.00 16.09 4.94
N ASN A 94 6.73 17.38 4.76
CA ASN A 94 7.36 18.23 3.74
C ASN A 94 8.51 19.10 4.29
N GLY A 95 8.97 18.86 5.51
CA GLY A 95 9.98 19.68 6.19
C GLY A 95 9.42 20.80 7.08
N CYS A 96 8.10 21.00 7.12
CA CYS A 96 7.45 22.02 7.95
C CYS A 96 6.57 21.38 9.04
N TYR A 97 6.91 21.62 10.31
CA TYR A 97 6.18 21.05 11.45
C TYR A 97 4.79 21.64 11.64
N ASP A 98 4.61 22.95 11.43
CA ASP A 98 3.29 23.58 11.52
C ASP A 98 2.34 23.02 10.47
N LYS A 99 2.86 22.77 9.26
CA LYS A 99 2.09 22.13 8.19
C LYS A 99 1.76 20.68 8.54
N LEU A 100 2.72 19.92 9.05
CA LEU A 100 2.48 18.55 9.52
C LEU A 100 1.38 18.51 10.60
N LEU A 101 1.40 19.45 11.55
CA LEU A 101 0.38 19.54 12.60
C LEU A 101 -1.01 19.83 12.03
N SER A 102 -1.12 20.78 11.09
CA SER A 102 -2.38 21.07 10.38
C SER A 102 -2.86 19.84 9.60
N ASP A 103 -1.98 19.18 8.84
CA ASP A 103 -2.32 17.98 8.07
C ASP A 103 -2.80 16.82 8.96
N ILE A 104 -2.19 16.64 10.14
CA ILE A 104 -2.63 15.64 11.11
C ILE A 104 -4.03 15.97 11.65
N ASN A 105 -4.27 17.22 12.02
CA ASN A 105 -5.55 17.64 12.60
C ASN A 105 -6.71 17.60 11.58
N GLU A 106 -6.40 17.85 10.32
CA GLU A 106 -7.39 17.93 9.23
C GLU A 106 -7.51 16.60 8.45
N PHE A 107 -6.71 15.59 8.80
CA PHE A 107 -6.64 14.33 8.07
C PHE A 107 -8.02 13.66 7.93
N LYS A 108 -8.35 13.29 6.69
CA LYS A 108 -9.50 12.46 6.35
C LYS A 108 -9.06 11.39 5.36
N VAL A 109 -9.48 10.16 5.60
CA VAL A 109 -9.36 9.08 4.62
C VAL A 109 -10.11 9.45 3.34
N TRP A 110 -9.55 9.11 2.19
CA TRP A 110 -10.07 9.56 0.88
C TRP A 110 -11.50 9.10 0.58
N TYR A 111 -11.96 8.00 1.17
CA TYR A 111 -13.29 7.42 0.95
C TYR A 111 -14.39 8.00 1.85
N LYS A 112 -14.08 8.96 2.74
CA LYS A 112 -15.06 9.65 3.61
C LYS A 112 -15.31 11.11 3.18
N GLY A 113 -15.09 11.42 1.91
CA GLY A 113 -15.31 12.74 1.32
C GLY A 113 -16.78 13.13 1.22
#